data_AF-A0A6A5DVQ0-F1
#
_entry.id   AF-A0A6A5DVQ0-F1
#
_cell.length_a   1.000
_cell.length_b   1.000
_cell.length_c   1.000
_cell.angle_alpha   90.00
_cell.angle_beta   90.00
_cell.angle_gamma   90.00
#
_symmetry.space_group_name_H-M   'P 1'
#
loop_
_entity.id
_entity.type
_entity.pdbx_description
1 polymer ?
#
loop_
_entity_poly.entity_id
_entity_poly.type
_entity_poly.pdbx_seq_one_letter_code
_entity_poly.pdbx_strand_id
1 'polypeptide(L)'
;MCEKIKKVNSWLGAVFGDQPVPHFEVNTRTVDILYQLAQSSEARCSDTALLTEDLKQKASEYQAEGAHLRDVLLQGVGLSCASLSKPAADYLSALVDTAMVLGVRDTSLCSFMPAMNNLTNELLEKEKSNRRLERELRALRERLGVTLVLRSNLQEDINKTIKSQSVESAKAEERLLNMDFVMAKTKDLSSRRERAEAQLASRNMDKSITHQAIVQLSEEATALKQEIIPLKKKLEPYMDLSPSPSLAQVKIEEAKRELAAIDAQLEMNMDFK
;
A
#
# COMPACT_ATOMS: atom_id res chain seq x y z
N MET A 1 -10.72 -40.13 -54.86
CA MET A 1 -9.84 -40.46 -53.72
C MET A 1 -8.51 -41.07 -54.18
N CYS A 2 -8.52 -42.09 -55.03
CA CYS A 2 -7.29 -42.77 -55.50
C CYS A 2 -6.28 -41.82 -56.21
N GLU A 3 -6.74 -40.89 -57.06
CA GLU A 3 -5.85 -39.95 -57.75
C GLU A 3 -5.19 -38.92 -56.83
N LYS A 4 -5.95 -38.39 -55.84
CA LYS A 4 -5.40 -37.43 -54.86
C LYS A 4 -4.29 -38.07 -54.03
N ILE A 5 -4.49 -39.30 -53.58
CA ILE A 5 -3.49 -40.06 -52.82
C ILE A 5 -2.23 -40.33 -53.65
N LYS A 6 -2.38 -40.70 -54.92
CA LYS A 6 -1.23 -40.89 -55.84
C LYS A 6 -0.41 -39.61 -56.00
N LYS A 7 -1.08 -38.47 -56.21
CA LYS A 7 -0.41 -37.16 -56.32
C LYS A 7 0.29 -36.77 -55.01
N VAL A 8 -0.35 -36.98 -53.86
CA VAL A 8 0.25 -36.74 -52.53
C VAL A 8 1.49 -37.60 -52.31
N ASN A 9 1.43 -38.91 -52.58
CA ASN A 9 2.57 -39.80 -52.39
C ASN A 9 3.74 -39.47 -53.32
N SER A 10 3.47 -39.11 -54.58
CA SER A 10 4.50 -38.66 -55.52
C SER A 10 5.14 -37.33 -55.06
N TRP A 11 4.34 -36.38 -54.59
CA TRP A 11 4.84 -35.10 -54.08
C TRP A 11 5.65 -35.29 -52.79
N LEU A 12 5.18 -36.10 -51.84
CA LEU A 12 5.94 -36.44 -50.63
C LEU A 12 7.28 -37.12 -50.99
N GLY A 13 7.28 -38.06 -51.94
CA GLY A 13 8.53 -38.67 -52.43
C GLY A 13 9.51 -37.63 -53.00
N ALA A 14 9.02 -36.66 -53.78
CA ALA A 14 9.85 -35.59 -54.31
C ALA A 14 10.38 -34.63 -53.22
N VAL A 15 9.58 -34.33 -52.19
CA VAL A 15 9.95 -33.44 -51.08
C VAL A 15 10.99 -34.08 -50.15
N PHE A 16 10.84 -35.38 -49.86
CA PHE A 16 11.75 -36.11 -48.99
C PHE A 16 12.98 -36.68 -49.73
N GLY A 17 12.95 -36.74 -51.06
CA GLY A 17 14.07 -37.23 -51.88
C GLY A 17 14.43 -38.67 -51.52
N ASP A 18 15.68 -38.87 -51.07
CA ASP A 18 16.19 -40.18 -50.66
C ASP A 18 15.75 -40.59 -49.22
N GLN A 19 15.12 -39.69 -48.47
CA GLN A 19 14.64 -39.99 -47.11
C GLN A 19 13.28 -40.70 -47.15
N PRO A 20 13.02 -41.65 -46.23
CA PRO A 20 11.72 -42.29 -46.14
C PRO A 20 10.65 -41.29 -45.71
N VAL A 21 9.52 -41.29 -46.42
CA VAL A 21 8.36 -40.47 -46.08
C VAL A 21 7.82 -40.89 -44.71
N PRO A 22 7.65 -39.96 -43.74
CA PRO A 22 7.10 -40.28 -42.43
C PRO A 22 5.69 -40.88 -42.52
N HIS A 23 5.40 -41.83 -41.65
CA HIS A 23 4.07 -42.43 -41.55
C HIS A 23 3.03 -41.36 -41.19
N PHE A 24 1.93 -41.31 -41.94
CA PHE A 24 0.81 -40.41 -41.69
C PHE A 24 -0.52 -41.14 -41.79
N GLU A 25 -1.56 -40.58 -41.16
CA GLU A 25 -2.90 -41.15 -41.18
C GLU A 25 -3.58 -40.92 -42.53
N VAL A 26 -3.90 -41.99 -43.26
CA VAL A 26 -4.57 -41.92 -44.57
C VAL A 26 -6.08 -41.86 -44.39
N ASN A 27 -6.60 -40.69 -44.00
CA ASN A 27 -8.03 -40.38 -43.98
C ASN A 27 -8.40 -39.31 -45.02
N THR A 28 -9.68 -39.13 -45.31
CA THR A 28 -10.19 -38.15 -46.31
C THR A 28 -9.65 -36.74 -46.06
N ARG A 29 -9.73 -36.28 -44.81
CA ARG A 29 -9.31 -34.94 -44.39
C ARG A 29 -7.80 -34.73 -44.58
N THR A 30 -6.98 -35.67 -44.13
CA THR A 30 -5.52 -35.60 -44.23
C THR A 30 -5.07 -35.62 -45.69
N VAL A 31 -5.66 -36.49 -46.52
CA VAL A 31 -5.36 -36.57 -47.95
C VAL A 31 -5.75 -35.27 -48.66
N ASP A 32 -6.90 -34.67 -48.34
CA ASP A 32 -7.32 -33.41 -48.95
C ASP A 32 -6.40 -32.24 -48.55
N ILE A 33 -5.98 -32.16 -47.29
CA ILE A 33 -5.01 -31.14 -46.82
C ILE A 33 -3.67 -31.31 -47.51
N LEU A 34 -3.13 -32.54 -47.55
CA LEU A 34 -1.85 -32.82 -48.21
C LEU A 34 -1.93 -32.57 -49.72
N TYR A 35 -3.07 -32.85 -50.36
CA TYR A 35 -3.27 -32.57 -51.78
C TYR A 35 -3.29 -31.06 -52.07
N GLN A 36 -3.97 -30.27 -51.24
CA GLN A 36 -3.94 -28.80 -51.35
C GLN A 36 -2.52 -28.25 -51.12
N LEU A 37 -1.79 -28.81 -50.16
CA LEU A 37 -0.41 -28.44 -49.88
C LEU A 37 0.51 -28.80 -51.07
N ALA A 38 0.33 -29.98 -51.66
CA ALA A 38 1.06 -30.41 -52.85
C ALA A 38 0.82 -29.46 -54.03
N GLN A 39 -0.44 -29.11 -54.30
CA GLN A 39 -0.79 -28.15 -55.36
C GLN A 39 -0.16 -26.77 -55.10
N SER A 40 -0.26 -26.26 -53.87
CA SER A 40 0.31 -24.97 -53.49
C SER A 40 1.84 -24.96 -53.56
N SER A 41 2.48 -26.06 -53.15
CA SER A 41 3.92 -26.24 -53.24
C SER A 41 4.38 -26.31 -54.67
N GLU A 42 3.73 -27.10 -55.52
CA GLU A 42 4.07 -27.27 -56.94
C GLU A 42 3.94 -25.95 -57.70
N ALA A 43 2.84 -25.21 -57.48
CA ALA A 43 2.63 -23.90 -58.08
C ALA A 43 3.75 -22.91 -57.66
N ARG A 44 4.03 -22.81 -56.36
CA ARG A 44 5.12 -21.95 -55.87
C ARG A 44 6.49 -22.37 -56.42
N CYS A 45 6.79 -23.66 -56.44
CA CYS A 45 8.04 -24.17 -56.97
C CYS A 45 8.19 -23.84 -58.46
N SER A 46 7.11 -24.01 -59.23
CA SER A 46 7.06 -23.60 -60.65
C SER A 46 7.32 -22.11 -60.81
N ASP A 47 6.66 -21.25 -60.04
CA ASP A 47 6.85 -19.79 -60.11
C ASP A 47 8.30 -19.41 -59.77
N THR A 48 8.88 -20.01 -58.73
CA THR A 48 10.29 -19.77 -58.38
C THR A 48 11.26 -20.28 -59.44
N ALA A 49 10.95 -21.40 -60.10
CA ALA A 49 11.77 -21.94 -61.18
C ALA A 49 11.74 -21.02 -62.40
N LEU A 50 10.55 -20.53 -62.79
CA LEU A 50 10.39 -19.56 -63.86
C LEU A 50 11.13 -18.25 -63.57
N LEU A 51 11.02 -17.72 -62.35
CA LEU A 51 11.77 -16.52 -61.94
C LEU A 51 13.29 -16.76 -62.00
N THR A 52 13.74 -17.93 -61.58
CA THR A 52 15.16 -18.29 -61.62
C THR A 52 15.66 -18.34 -63.06
N GLU A 53 14.88 -18.92 -63.97
CA GLU A 53 15.24 -19.02 -65.39
C GLU A 53 15.24 -17.65 -66.07
N ASP A 54 14.24 -16.81 -65.80
CA ASP A 54 14.19 -15.41 -66.27
C ASP A 54 15.41 -14.61 -65.78
N LEU A 55 15.80 -14.75 -64.51
CA LEU A 55 16.99 -14.08 -63.98
C LEU A 55 18.28 -14.59 -64.62
N LYS A 56 18.40 -15.90 -64.89
CA LYS A 56 19.55 -16.47 -65.60
C LYS A 56 19.63 -15.95 -67.02
N GLN A 57 18.50 -15.91 -67.73
CA GLN A 57 18.42 -15.37 -69.08
C GLN A 57 18.87 -13.91 -69.09
N LYS A 58 18.29 -13.07 -68.24
CA LYS A 58 18.68 -11.65 -68.10
C LYS A 58 20.16 -11.48 -67.78
N ALA A 59 20.69 -12.28 -66.86
CA ALA A 59 22.12 -12.24 -66.53
C ALA A 59 22.99 -12.57 -67.75
N SER A 60 22.60 -13.56 -68.56
CA SER A 60 23.30 -13.92 -69.80
C SER A 60 23.22 -12.82 -70.86
N GLU A 61 22.06 -12.17 -71.00
CA GLU A 61 21.85 -11.05 -71.92
C GLU A 61 22.70 -9.85 -71.52
N TYR A 62 22.69 -9.45 -70.25
CA TYR A 62 23.53 -8.36 -69.74
C TYR A 62 25.03 -8.67 -69.87
N GLN A 63 25.44 -9.92 -69.65
CA GLN A 63 26.84 -10.31 -69.84
C GLN A 63 27.25 -10.22 -71.32
N ALA A 64 26.39 -10.66 -72.24
CA ALA A 64 26.63 -10.58 -73.67
C ALA A 64 26.68 -9.12 -74.16
N GLU A 65 25.75 -8.28 -73.70
CA GLU A 65 25.75 -6.84 -73.99
C GLU A 65 27.00 -6.15 -73.44
N GLY A 66 27.41 -6.47 -72.21
CA GLY A 66 28.65 -5.96 -71.61
C GLY A 66 29.89 -6.36 -72.40
N ALA A 67 29.96 -7.61 -72.87
CA ALA A 67 31.04 -8.07 -73.74
C ALA A 67 31.04 -7.33 -75.08
N HIS A 68 29.87 -7.16 -75.70
CA HIS A 68 29.71 -6.41 -76.94
C HIS A 68 30.17 -4.95 -76.81
N LEU A 69 29.72 -4.24 -75.77
CA LEU A 69 30.12 -2.85 -75.52
C LEU A 69 31.62 -2.71 -75.29
N ARG A 70 32.23 -3.65 -74.56
CA ARG A 70 33.68 -3.69 -74.35
C ARG A 70 34.42 -3.83 -75.69
N ASP A 71 33.97 -4.72 -76.56
CA ASP A 71 34.59 -4.93 -77.87
C ASP A 71 34.43 -3.71 -78.78
N VAL A 72 33.26 -3.06 -78.77
CA VAL A 72 33.00 -1.82 -79.51
C VAL A 72 33.92 -0.68 -79.04
N LEU A 73 34.09 -0.51 -77.72
CA LEU A 73 34.99 0.52 -77.17
C LEU A 73 36.45 0.27 -77.57
N LEU A 74 36.89 -0.98 -77.53
CA LEU A 74 38.25 -1.37 -77.90
C LEU A 74 38.50 -1.18 -79.40
N GLN A 75 37.60 -1.63 -80.25
CA GLN A 75 37.76 -1.55 -81.71
C GLN A 75 37.54 -0.14 -82.27
N GLY A 76 36.57 0.60 -81.72
CA GLY A 76 36.19 1.92 -82.23
C GLY A 76 37.08 3.06 -81.73
N VAL A 77 37.47 3.02 -80.45
CA VAL A 77 38.17 4.14 -79.79
C VAL A 77 39.53 3.72 -79.21
N GLY A 78 39.87 2.42 -79.24
CA GLY A 78 41.10 1.92 -78.65
C GLY A 78 41.11 1.96 -77.11
N LEU A 79 39.95 2.11 -76.47
CA LEU A 79 39.84 2.26 -75.03
C LEU A 79 39.74 0.89 -74.35
N SER A 80 40.59 0.66 -73.35
CA SER A 80 40.57 -0.52 -72.49
C SER A 80 40.77 -0.11 -71.02
N CYS A 81 40.25 -0.91 -70.08
CA CYS A 81 40.54 -0.68 -68.67
C CYS A 81 42.04 -0.74 -68.36
N ALA A 82 42.82 -1.51 -69.15
CA ALA A 82 44.26 -1.63 -69.00
C ALA A 82 45.04 -0.41 -69.53
N SER A 83 44.43 0.43 -70.37
CA SER A 83 45.07 1.63 -70.92
C SER A 83 44.82 2.88 -70.07
N LEU A 84 44.03 2.77 -69.00
CA LEU A 84 43.74 3.88 -68.09
C LEU A 84 44.90 4.13 -67.13
N SER A 85 45.10 5.39 -66.77
CA SER A 85 45.97 5.72 -65.64
C SER A 85 45.36 5.17 -64.35
N LYS A 86 46.20 4.87 -63.36
CA LYS A 86 45.73 4.37 -62.05
C LYS A 86 44.65 5.27 -61.42
N PRO A 87 44.78 6.61 -61.37
CA PRO A 87 43.73 7.46 -60.82
C PRO A 87 42.40 7.35 -61.58
N ALA A 88 42.44 7.25 -62.92
CA ALA A 88 41.23 7.12 -63.72
C ALA A 88 40.53 5.76 -63.48
N ALA A 89 41.31 4.68 -63.35
CA ALA A 89 40.79 3.37 -63.00
C ALA A 89 40.16 3.37 -61.59
N ASP A 90 40.82 4.01 -60.62
CA ASP A 90 40.31 4.13 -59.24
C ASP A 90 38.98 4.90 -59.19
N TYR A 91 38.86 6.03 -59.91
CA TYR A 91 37.61 6.78 -59.99
C TYR A 91 36.47 6.01 -60.65
N LEU A 92 36.76 5.27 -61.74
CA LEU A 92 35.76 4.44 -62.40
C LEU A 92 35.31 3.28 -61.52
N SER A 93 36.24 2.62 -60.80
CA SER A 93 35.90 1.59 -59.82
C SER A 93 34.99 2.16 -58.74
N ALA A 94 35.35 3.29 -58.13
CA ALA A 94 34.53 3.93 -57.11
C ALA A 94 33.14 4.32 -57.64
N LEU A 95 33.04 4.79 -58.88
CA LEU A 95 31.75 5.11 -59.51
C LEU A 95 30.88 3.87 -59.72
N VAL A 96 31.47 2.76 -60.16
CA VAL A 96 30.75 1.49 -60.33
C VAL A 96 30.34 0.90 -58.99
N ASP A 97 31.25 0.88 -58.01
CA ASP A 97 30.98 0.36 -56.68
C ASP A 97 29.87 1.15 -55.99
N THR A 98 29.90 2.49 -56.09
CA THR A 98 28.83 3.33 -55.56
C THR A 98 27.50 3.12 -56.30
N ALA A 99 27.52 2.92 -57.62
CA ALA A 99 26.31 2.60 -58.38
C ALA A 99 25.69 1.26 -57.93
N MET A 100 26.53 0.24 -57.72
CA MET A 100 26.11 -1.07 -57.23
C MET A 100 25.54 -1.02 -55.82
N VAL A 101 26.18 -0.26 -54.91
CA VAL A 101 25.68 -0.07 -53.53
C VAL A 101 24.36 0.68 -53.50
N LEU A 102 24.20 1.72 -54.34
CA LEU A 102 22.95 2.47 -54.46
C LEU A 102 21.87 1.74 -55.26
N GLY A 103 22.21 0.63 -55.93
CA GLY A 103 21.28 -0.13 -56.77
C GLY A 103 20.75 0.64 -57.97
N VAL A 104 21.55 1.55 -58.54
CA VAL A 104 21.14 2.36 -59.70
C VAL A 104 21.36 1.62 -61.02
N ARG A 105 20.53 1.94 -62.03
CA ARG A 105 20.58 1.30 -63.35
C ARG A 105 21.81 1.69 -64.17
N ASP A 106 22.21 2.94 -64.09
CA ASP A 106 23.30 3.51 -64.87
C ASP A 106 24.11 4.51 -64.03
N THR A 107 25.27 4.91 -64.56
CA THR A 107 26.12 5.90 -63.91
C THR A 107 25.72 7.34 -64.22
N SER A 108 24.49 7.57 -64.72
CA SER A 108 24.02 8.92 -65.03
C SER A 108 23.65 9.69 -63.76
N LEU A 109 23.82 11.01 -63.82
CA LEU A 109 23.46 11.90 -62.71
C LEU A 109 21.96 11.78 -62.36
N CYS A 110 21.10 11.54 -63.35
CA CYS A 110 19.66 11.37 -63.17
C CYS A 110 19.31 10.13 -62.33
N SER A 111 20.13 9.08 -62.36
CA SER A 111 19.96 7.89 -61.52
C SER A 111 20.58 8.07 -60.14
N PHE A 112 21.77 8.69 -60.06
CA PHE A 112 22.46 8.91 -58.78
C PHE A 112 21.76 9.90 -57.87
N MET A 113 21.29 11.04 -58.40
CA MET A 113 20.72 12.11 -57.57
C MET A 113 19.49 11.65 -56.75
N PRO A 114 18.49 10.97 -57.32
CA PRO A 114 17.38 10.43 -56.54
C PRO A 114 17.82 9.37 -55.52
N ALA A 115 18.74 8.47 -55.90
CA ALA A 115 19.22 7.41 -55.00
C ALA A 115 19.98 8.00 -53.79
N MET A 116 20.84 8.98 -54.01
CA MET A 116 21.54 9.70 -52.95
C MET A 116 20.58 10.48 -52.06
N ASN A 117 19.57 11.15 -52.64
CA ASN A 117 18.56 11.87 -51.87
C ASN A 117 17.72 10.92 -51.01
N ASN A 118 17.32 9.77 -51.57
CA ASN A 118 16.59 8.74 -50.83
C ASN A 118 17.43 8.22 -49.65
N LEU A 119 18.69 7.85 -49.89
CA LEU A 119 19.60 7.41 -48.83
C LEU A 119 19.79 8.49 -47.75
N THR A 120 19.94 9.75 -48.16
CA THR A 120 20.07 10.89 -47.24
C THR A 120 18.82 11.07 -46.38
N ASN A 121 17.63 10.96 -46.99
CA ASN A 121 16.35 11.05 -46.28
C ASN A 121 16.17 9.88 -45.30
N GLU A 122 16.50 8.66 -45.72
CA GLU A 122 16.47 7.48 -44.87
C GLU A 122 17.40 7.65 -43.67
N LEU A 123 18.64 8.11 -43.90
CA LEU A 123 19.59 8.40 -42.83
C LEU A 123 19.02 9.42 -41.84
N LEU A 124 18.45 10.53 -42.33
CA LEU A 124 17.87 11.56 -41.47
C LEU A 124 16.70 11.04 -40.63
N GLU A 125 15.80 10.25 -41.21
CA GLU A 125 14.67 9.66 -40.48
C GLU A 125 15.14 8.63 -39.45
N LYS A 126 16.16 7.83 -39.78
CA LYS A 126 16.78 6.92 -38.82
C LYS A 126 17.45 7.68 -37.67
N GLU A 127 18.21 8.74 -37.95
CA GLU A 127 18.81 9.59 -36.91
C GLU A 127 17.76 10.23 -36.01
N LYS A 128 16.66 10.75 -36.59
CA LYS A 128 15.55 11.34 -35.84
C LYS A 128 14.88 10.30 -34.93
N SER A 129 14.66 9.09 -35.43
CA SER A 129 14.13 7.98 -34.65
C SER A 129 15.07 7.58 -33.51
N ASN A 130 16.39 7.52 -33.76
CA ASN A 130 17.38 7.21 -32.75
C ASN A 130 17.42 8.28 -31.64
N ARG A 131 17.46 9.56 -32.01
CA ARG A 131 17.39 10.68 -31.05
C ARG A 131 16.13 10.64 -30.20
N ARG A 132 15.01 10.17 -30.75
CA ARG A 132 13.75 9.97 -30.00
C ARG A 132 13.89 8.84 -28.99
N LEU A 133 14.36 7.67 -29.43
CA LEU A 133 14.58 6.52 -28.55
C LEU A 133 15.56 6.84 -27.42
N GLU A 134 16.64 7.56 -27.69
CA GLU A 134 17.57 8.01 -26.66
C GLU A 134 16.93 8.91 -25.61
N ARG A 135 16.01 9.80 -26.02
CA ARG A 135 15.24 10.64 -25.08
C ARG A 135 14.30 9.81 -24.21
N GLU A 136 13.56 8.89 -24.83
CA GLU A 136 12.66 7.98 -24.11
C GLU A 136 13.42 7.09 -23.12
N LEU A 137 14.59 6.58 -23.54
CA LEU A 137 15.47 5.76 -22.70
C LEU A 137 16.03 6.54 -21.51
N ARG A 138 16.42 7.81 -21.70
CA ARG A 138 16.83 8.69 -20.59
C ARG A 138 15.69 8.92 -19.59
N ALA A 139 14.49 9.26 -20.08
CA ALA A 139 13.32 9.46 -19.22
C ALA A 139 12.95 8.18 -18.44
N LEU A 140 13.06 7.01 -19.08
CA LEU A 140 12.79 5.73 -18.44
C LEU A 140 13.82 5.41 -17.33
N ARG A 141 15.10 5.71 -17.56
CA ARG A 141 16.16 5.56 -16.55
C ARG A 141 15.92 6.47 -15.34
N GLU A 142 15.53 7.72 -15.55
CA GLU A 142 15.21 8.65 -14.47
C GLU A 142 14.01 8.16 -13.64
N ARG A 143 12.92 7.76 -14.31
CA ARG A 143 11.74 7.19 -13.64
C ARG A 143 12.06 5.91 -12.88
N LEU A 144 12.92 5.05 -13.41
CA LEU A 144 13.40 3.87 -12.71
C LEU A 144 14.17 4.24 -11.44
N GLY A 145 15.05 5.25 -11.53
CA GLY A 145 15.78 5.78 -10.37
C GLY A 145 14.83 6.24 -9.26
N VAL A 146 13.83 7.07 -9.59
CA VAL A 146 12.82 7.53 -8.63
C VAL A 146 12.04 6.36 -8.02
N THR A 147 11.65 5.39 -8.84
CA THR A 147 10.88 4.22 -8.39
C THR A 147 11.69 3.33 -7.46
N LEU A 148 12.99 3.16 -7.72
CA LEU A 148 13.89 2.39 -6.85
C LEU A 148 14.09 3.04 -5.48
N VAL A 149 14.21 4.37 -5.43
CA VAL A 149 14.27 5.12 -4.16
C VAL A 149 12.97 4.95 -3.38
N LEU A 150 11.81 5.12 -4.03
CA LEU A 150 10.51 4.92 -3.40
C LEU A 150 10.36 3.50 -2.83
N ARG A 151 10.78 2.48 -3.60
CA ARG A 151 10.79 1.08 -3.13
C ARG A 151 11.62 0.91 -1.86
N SER A 152 12.81 1.52 -1.80
CA SER A 152 13.67 1.46 -0.62
C SER A 152 12.99 2.09 0.61
N ASN A 153 12.37 3.25 0.44
CA ASN A 153 11.65 3.93 1.51
C ASN A 153 10.47 3.10 2.02
N LEU A 154 9.66 2.55 1.11
CA LEU A 154 8.54 1.67 1.48
C LEU A 154 9.01 0.43 2.24
N GLN A 155 10.14 -0.16 1.84
CA GLN A 155 10.71 -1.30 2.57
C GLN A 155 11.13 -0.90 4.00
N GLU A 156 11.69 0.29 4.18
CA GLU A 156 12.04 0.81 5.50
C GLU A 156 10.78 1.06 6.36
N ASP A 157 9.74 1.65 5.79
CA ASP A 157 8.48 1.93 6.47
C ASP A 157 7.75 0.65 6.87
N ILE A 158 7.76 -0.38 6.01
CA ILE A 158 7.26 -1.72 6.33
C ILE A 158 8.02 -2.28 7.54
N ASN A 159 9.36 -2.21 7.53
CA ASN A 159 10.18 -2.72 8.63
C ASN A 159 9.92 -1.97 9.95
N LYS A 160 9.71 -0.65 9.89
CA LYS A 160 9.31 0.16 11.06
C LYS A 160 7.94 -0.25 11.58
N THR A 161 6.98 -0.45 10.68
CA THR A 161 5.61 -0.84 11.01
C THR A 161 5.57 -2.24 11.64
N ILE A 162 6.35 -3.20 11.14
CA ILE A 162 6.46 -4.53 11.73
C ILE A 162 6.97 -4.44 13.17
N LYS A 163 7.98 -3.60 13.43
CA LYS A 163 8.52 -3.39 14.79
C LYS A 163 7.52 -2.71 15.72
N SER A 164 6.79 -1.70 15.26
CA SER A 164 5.76 -1.05 16.10
C SER A 164 4.59 -1.99 16.38
N GLN A 165 4.18 -2.79 15.39
CA GLN A 165 3.13 -3.80 15.53
C GLN A 165 3.50 -4.87 16.56
N SER A 166 4.75 -5.36 16.57
CA SER A 166 5.16 -6.36 17.57
C SER A 166 5.13 -5.80 18.99
N VAL A 167 5.57 -4.55 19.17
CA VAL A 167 5.50 -3.86 20.47
C VAL A 167 4.06 -3.65 20.91
N GLU A 168 3.17 -3.20 20.02
CA GLU A 168 1.77 -2.97 20.39
C GLU A 168 1.03 -4.30 20.64
N SER A 169 1.38 -5.37 19.91
CA SER A 169 0.85 -6.71 20.16
C SER A 169 1.23 -7.21 21.55
N ALA A 170 2.50 -7.06 21.97
CA ALA A 170 2.95 -7.44 23.30
C ALA A 170 2.23 -6.63 24.40
N LYS A 171 2.05 -5.32 24.20
CA LYS A 171 1.28 -4.48 25.13
C LYS A 171 -0.19 -4.87 25.19
N ALA A 172 -0.81 -5.21 24.06
CA ALA A 172 -2.19 -5.65 24.01
C ALA A 172 -2.37 -6.97 24.78
N GLU A 173 -1.44 -7.91 24.64
CA GLU A 173 -1.42 -9.17 25.39
C GLU A 173 -1.26 -8.93 26.90
N GLU A 174 -0.35 -8.06 27.32
CA GLU A 174 -0.19 -7.65 28.71
C GLU A 174 -1.48 -7.03 29.29
N ARG A 175 -2.13 -6.13 28.54
CA ARG A 175 -3.41 -5.53 28.93
C ARG A 175 -4.52 -6.57 29.07
N LEU A 176 -4.53 -7.59 28.22
CA LEU A 176 -5.52 -8.67 28.25
C LEU A 176 -5.35 -9.52 29.51
N LEU A 177 -4.12 -9.90 29.86
CA LEU A 177 -3.80 -10.59 31.12
C LEU A 177 -4.18 -9.76 32.35
N ASN A 178 -3.87 -8.45 32.34
CA ASN A 178 -4.25 -7.55 33.42
C ASN A 178 -5.78 -7.42 33.55
N MET A 179 -6.51 -7.38 32.43
CA MET A 179 -7.97 -7.35 32.43
C MET A 179 -8.55 -8.61 33.07
N ASP A 180 -8.02 -9.80 32.74
CA ASP A 180 -8.44 -11.06 33.35
C ASP A 180 -8.22 -11.06 34.86
N PHE A 181 -7.06 -10.56 35.33
CA PHE A 181 -6.78 -10.39 36.75
C PHE A 181 -7.79 -9.45 37.44
N VAL A 182 -8.06 -8.28 36.84
CA VAL A 182 -9.01 -7.30 37.39
C VAL A 182 -10.44 -7.86 37.42
N MET A 183 -10.85 -8.62 36.40
CA MET A 183 -12.15 -9.29 36.38
C MET A 183 -12.25 -10.34 37.50
N ALA A 184 -11.22 -11.17 37.68
CA ALA A 184 -11.18 -12.15 38.77
C ALA A 184 -11.26 -11.46 40.15
N LYS A 185 -10.52 -10.36 40.32
CA LYS A 185 -10.52 -9.59 41.57
C LYS A 185 -11.87 -8.94 41.85
N THR A 186 -12.52 -8.39 40.83
CA THR A 186 -13.87 -7.82 40.94
C THR A 186 -14.87 -8.88 41.40
N LYS A 187 -14.79 -10.10 40.85
CA LYS A 187 -15.67 -11.22 41.24
C LYS A 187 -15.45 -11.68 42.68
N ASP A 188 -14.20 -11.78 43.13
CA ASP A 188 -13.86 -12.08 44.54
C ASP A 188 -14.43 -11.01 45.48
N LEU A 189 -14.21 -9.74 45.16
CA LEU A 189 -14.71 -8.62 45.99
C LEU A 189 -16.24 -8.58 46.02
N SER A 190 -16.93 -8.83 44.91
CA SER A 190 -18.40 -8.96 44.90
C SER A 190 -18.86 -10.08 45.83
N SER A 191 -18.25 -11.26 45.71
CA SER A 191 -18.58 -12.42 46.55
C SER A 191 -18.30 -12.16 48.04
N ARG A 192 -17.25 -11.40 48.36
CA ARG A 192 -16.94 -10.98 49.75
C ARG A 192 -17.95 -9.95 50.27
N ARG A 193 -18.34 -8.99 49.43
CA ARG A 193 -19.35 -7.98 49.74
C ARG A 193 -20.69 -8.64 50.01
N GLU A 194 -21.16 -9.52 49.13
CA GLU A 194 -22.42 -10.26 49.28
C GLU A 194 -22.42 -11.07 50.59
N ARG A 195 -21.32 -11.74 50.93
CA ARG A 195 -21.17 -12.44 52.21
C ARG A 195 -21.24 -11.49 53.41
N ALA A 196 -20.60 -10.33 53.34
CA ALA A 196 -20.63 -9.34 54.42
C ALA A 196 -22.03 -8.72 54.58
N GLU A 197 -22.71 -8.41 53.48
CA GLU A 197 -24.10 -7.94 53.48
C GLU A 197 -25.05 -8.99 54.07
N ALA A 198 -24.90 -10.26 53.71
CA ALA A 198 -25.68 -11.35 54.29
C ALA A 198 -25.42 -11.53 55.80
N GLN A 199 -24.17 -11.34 56.26
CA GLN A 199 -23.83 -11.36 57.68
C GLN A 199 -24.41 -10.16 58.44
N LEU A 200 -24.45 -8.97 57.83
CA LEU A 200 -25.10 -7.80 58.43
C LEU A 200 -26.61 -7.99 58.54
N ALA A 201 -27.24 -8.54 57.49
CA ALA A 201 -28.66 -8.85 57.47
C ALA A 201 -29.04 -9.92 58.50
N SER A 202 -28.27 -11.01 58.62
CA SER A 202 -28.55 -12.10 59.58
C SER A 202 -28.41 -11.67 61.04
N ARG A 203 -27.58 -10.66 61.32
CA ARG A 203 -27.44 -10.07 62.65
C ARG A 203 -28.59 -9.12 63.01
N ASN A 204 -29.59 -8.94 62.15
CA ASN A 204 -30.68 -7.96 62.29
C ASN A 204 -30.16 -6.60 62.76
N MET A 205 -29.07 -6.13 62.12
CA MET A 205 -28.42 -4.90 62.54
C MET A 205 -29.38 -3.73 62.36
N ASP A 206 -29.76 -3.10 63.47
CA ASP A 206 -30.65 -1.94 63.46
C ASP A 206 -29.91 -0.75 62.81
N LYS A 207 -30.60 -0.05 61.90
CA LYS A 207 -30.04 1.10 61.17
C LYS A 207 -29.61 2.22 62.12
N SER A 208 -30.14 2.24 63.34
CA SER A 208 -29.73 3.15 64.42
C SER A 208 -28.28 2.98 64.88
N ILE A 209 -27.66 1.81 64.66
CA ILE A 209 -26.29 1.48 65.08
C ILE A 209 -25.27 1.72 63.94
N THR A 210 -25.71 2.29 62.82
CA THR A 210 -24.81 2.66 61.73
C THR A 210 -23.88 3.77 62.22
N HIS A 211 -22.61 3.78 61.78
CA HIS A 211 -21.64 4.84 62.13
C HIS A 211 -22.24 6.25 61.93
N GLN A 212 -22.94 6.47 60.82
CA GLN A 212 -23.62 7.73 60.53
C GLN A 212 -24.68 8.10 61.58
N ALA A 213 -25.51 7.15 62.00
CA ALA A 213 -26.55 7.38 63.00
C ALA A 213 -25.96 7.61 64.41
N ILE A 214 -24.88 6.90 64.77
CA ILE A 214 -24.15 7.11 66.03
C ILE A 214 -23.49 8.50 66.05
N VAL A 215 -22.88 8.91 64.95
CA VAL A 215 -22.29 10.26 64.83
C VAL A 215 -23.37 11.32 65.00
N GLN A 216 -24.50 11.20 64.30
CA GLN A 216 -25.64 12.13 64.44
C GLN A 216 -26.18 12.18 65.88
N LEU A 217 -26.40 11.03 66.53
CA LEU A 217 -26.83 10.97 67.93
C LEU A 217 -25.81 11.61 68.88
N SER A 218 -24.51 11.46 68.61
CA SER A 218 -23.46 12.09 69.42
C SER A 218 -23.43 13.61 69.25
N GLU A 219 -23.65 14.09 68.02
CA GLU A 219 -23.78 15.51 67.70
C GLU A 219 -25.02 16.11 68.39
N GLU A 220 -26.16 15.42 68.35
CA GLU A 220 -27.38 15.83 69.07
C GLU A 220 -27.19 15.82 70.58
N ALA A 221 -26.56 14.78 71.14
CA ALA A 221 -26.29 14.70 72.57
C ALA A 221 -25.33 15.80 73.04
N THR A 222 -24.32 16.15 72.24
CA THR A 222 -23.41 17.26 72.55
C THR A 222 -24.10 18.61 72.43
N ALA A 223 -24.97 18.82 71.44
CA ALA A 223 -25.80 20.01 71.32
C ALA A 223 -26.75 20.17 72.53
N LEU A 224 -27.49 19.11 72.89
CA LEU A 224 -28.33 19.09 74.08
C LEU A 224 -27.53 19.34 75.37
N LYS A 225 -26.32 18.78 75.47
CA LYS A 225 -25.43 19.03 76.61
C LYS A 225 -24.98 20.49 76.66
N GLN A 226 -24.72 21.13 75.51
CA GLN A 226 -24.43 22.56 75.46
C GLN A 226 -25.63 23.42 75.85
N GLU A 227 -26.87 23.01 75.54
CA GLU A 227 -28.10 23.70 75.96
C GLU A 227 -28.42 23.52 77.45
N ILE A 228 -28.12 22.35 78.03
CA ILE A 228 -28.36 22.08 79.45
C ILE A 228 -27.42 22.91 80.35
N ILE A 229 -26.20 23.22 79.92
CA ILE A 229 -25.22 24.00 80.71
C ILE A 229 -25.79 25.38 81.16
N PRO A 230 -26.30 26.25 80.27
CA PRO A 230 -26.89 27.53 80.67
C PRO A 230 -28.22 27.37 81.42
N LEU A 231 -29.03 26.35 81.10
CA LEU A 231 -30.28 26.08 81.82
C LEU A 231 -30.00 25.65 83.26
N LYS A 232 -28.99 24.80 83.49
CA LYS A 232 -28.57 24.38 84.83
C LYS A 232 -28.02 25.56 85.64
N LYS A 233 -27.21 26.44 85.03
CA LYS A 233 -26.77 27.70 85.66
C LYS A 233 -27.93 28.63 86.04
N LYS A 234 -29.01 28.66 85.24
CA LYS A 234 -30.22 29.41 85.59
C LYS A 234 -31.01 28.75 86.71
N LEU A 235 -30.98 27.42 86.83
CA LEU A 235 -31.71 26.68 87.86
C LEU A 235 -30.98 26.69 89.22
N GLU A 236 -29.64 26.76 89.22
CA GLU A 236 -28.78 26.68 90.40
C GLU A 236 -29.17 27.64 91.56
N PRO A 237 -29.54 28.91 91.31
CA PRO A 237 -30.03 29.81 92.35
C PRO A 237 -31.40 29.42 92.95
N TYR A 238 -32.16 28.57 92.26
CA TYR A 238 -33.50 28.12 92.67
C TYR A 238 -33.50 26.74 93.33
N MET A 239 -32.34 26.06 93.42
CA MET A 239 -32.24 24.70 93.98
C MET A 239 -32.48 24.66 95.51
N ASP A 240 -32.36 25.80 96.20
CA ASP A 240 -32.65 25.94 97.64
C ASP A 240 -34.16 26.10 97.94
N LEU A 241 -34.97 26.35 96.90
CA LEU A 241 -36.44 26.44 97.01
C LEU A 241 -37.06 25.03 96.93
N SER A 242 -38.12 24.81 97.71
CA SER A 242 -38.82 23.52 97.67
C SER A 242 -39.45 23.29 96.28
N PRO A 243 -39.48 22.05 95.75
CA PRO A 243 -40.08 21.72 94.46
C PRO A 243 -41.58 22.04 94.33
N SER A 244 -42.29 22.27 95.45
CA SER A 244 -43.71 22.64 95.42
C SER A 244 -43.89 24.17 95.48
N PRO A 245 -44.67 24.78 94.57
CA PRO A 245 -44.84 26.25 94.48
C PRO A 245 -45.39 26.87 95.76
N SER A 246 -46.27 26.13 96.46
CA SER A 246 -46.90 26.55 97.70
C SER A 246 -45.91 26.59 98.88
N LEU A 247 -45.03 25.58 99.06
CA LEU A 247 -43.99 25.66 100.09
C LEU A 247 -42.88 26.66 99.73
N ALA A 248 -42.59 26.88 98.45
CA ALA A 248 -41.62 27.88 98.02
C ALA A 248 -42.09 29.29 98.39
N GLN A 249 -43.38 29.61 98.21
CA GLN A 249 -43.98 30.86 98.69
C GLN A 249 -43.89 31.02 100.21
N VAL A 250 -44.13 29.95 100.97
CA VAL A 250 -43.99 29.97 102.44
C VAL A 250 -42.55 30.27 102.85
N LYS A 251 -41.56 29.59 102.26
CA LYS A 251 -40.14 29.86 102.55
C LYS A 251 -39.69 31.27 102.14
N ILE A 252 -40.22 31.81 101.03
CA ILE A 252 -39.95 33.19 100.60
C ILE A 252 -40.55 34.17 101.61
N GLU A 253 -41.75 33.93 102.12
CA GLU A 253 -42.38 34.77 103.15
C GLU A 253 -41.72 34.64 104.52
N GLU A 254 -41.26 33.44 104.91
CA GLU A 254 -40.43 33.25 106.11
C GLU A 254 -39.10 33.99 105.99
N ALA A 255 -38.38 33.86 104.88
CA ALA A 255 -37.15 34.60 104.65
C ALA A 255 -37.38 36.12 104.59
N LYS A 256 -38.51 36.59 104.03
CA LYS A 256 -38.89 38.01 104.11
C LYS A 256 -39.17 38.46 105.53
N ARG A 257 -39.79 37.62 106.36
CA ARG A 257 -40.02 37.92 107.79
C ARG A 257 -38.71 37.91 108.57
N GLU A 258 -37.79 37.00 108.29
CA GLU A 258 -36.45 37.00 108.89
C GLU A 258 -35.65 38.23 108.44
N LEU A 259 -35.72 38.62 107.17
CA LEU A 259 -35.06 39.82 106.66
C LEU A 259 -35.66 41.09 107.25
N ALA A 260 -37.00 41.17 107.35
CA ALA A 260 -37.67 42.26 108.05
C ALA A 260 -37.36 42.27 109.56
N ALA A 261 -37.13 41.11 110.19
CA ALA A 261 -36.69 41.02 111.57
C ALA A 261 -35.22 41.46 111.75
N ILE A 262 -34.34 41.15 110.80
CA ILE A 262 -32.95 41.61 110.77
C ILE A 262 -32.88 43.11 110.46
N ASP A 263 -33.66 43.62 109.51
CA ASP A 263 -33.77 45.06 109.21
C ASP A 263 -34.38 45.81 110.39
N ALA A 264 -35.38 45.26 111.07
CA ALA A 264 -35.91 45.83 112.31
C ALA A 264 -34.90 45.75 113.47
N GLN A 265 -34.07 44.70 113.57
CA GLN A 265 -32.94 44.66 114.51
C GLN A 265 -31.85 45.68 114.13
N LEU A 266 -31.64 45.95 112.84
CA LEU A 266 -30.71 46.96 112.37
C LEU A 266 -31.24 48.36 112.69
N GLU A 267 -32.52 48.63 112.44
CA GLU A 267 -33.21 49.88 112.79
C GLU A 267 -33.27 50.09 114.31
N MET A 268 -33.50 49.04 115.10
CA MET A 268 -33.52 49.11 116.57
C MET A 268 -32.11 49.27 117.20
N ASN A 269 -31.06 48.88 116.49
CA ASN A 269 -29.66 49.18 116.87
C ASN A 269 -29.19 50.56 116.36
N MET A 270 -29.96 51.25 115.53
CA MET A 270 -29.60 52.54 114.93
C MET A 270 -30.31 53.75 115.57
N ASP A 271 -31.15 53.54 116.60
CA ASP A 271 -31.73 54.61 117.43
C ASP A 271 -31.20 54.53 118.89
N PHE A 272 -29.95 54.97 119.10
CA PHE A 272 -29.50 55.80 120.24
C PHE A 272 -28.02 56.19 120.06
N LYS A 273 -27.79 57.52 119.98
CA LYS A 273 -26.61 58.33 120.37
C LYS A 273 -25.21 57.71 120.33
#